data_AF-A0A6J4FQL1-F1
#
_entry.id   AF-A0A6J4FQL1-F1
#
_cell.length_a   1.000
_cell.length_b   1.000
_cell.length_c   1.000
_cell.angle_alpha   90.00
_cell.angle_beta   90.00
_cell.angle_gamma   90.00
#
_symmetry.space_group_name_H-M   'P 1'
#
loop_
_entity.id
_entity.type
_entity.pdbx_description
1 polymer ?
#
loop_
_entity_poly.entity_id
_entity_poly.type
_entity_poly.pdbx_seq_one_letter_code
_entity_poly.pdbx_strand_id
1 'polypeptide(L)'
;MLTGLDALRALEAEADAGERSQSAYWRDGVKEFSVQADGTVTGSSVLGMVSRKRGAFNRFAHWVLQAPFRRMGRRFAPLAQALAIGHVIAERQRRAYTYDLLRHSLSLALIRHHLPLDRDDRVSCVIGDGYGMMASHLLLDRPGRKVVSVNLTKPLLLDMVFIAQALPGIGIALVRSEAEMEAALADAGVRVIAVQADNAAAIAAAPVDLAVNIVSMQEMDPPVVAEYFRLLRATRSDRTCFYCCNKLWKRLVDGTEVKFSDYPWRPGDRILLDEVCTWSQWVYSKIPPFWHYRRGDWRVIWHRLAWLDKDGGR
;
A
#
# COMPACT_ATOMS: atom_id res chain seq x y z
N MET A 1 -18.11 -5.32 -14.22
CA MET A 1 -17.51 -5.09 -12.90
C MET A 1 -18.47 -5.61 -11.85
N LEU A 2 -17.95 -6.14 -10.74
CA LEU A 2 -18.75 -6.48 -9.54
C LEU A 2 -18.61 -5.35 -8.52
N THR A 3 -19.62 -5.12 -7.67
CA THR A 3 -19.58 -4.04 -6.68
C THR A 3 -19.97 -4.52 -5.28
N GLY A 4 -19.58 -3.75 -4.27
CA GLY A 4 -19.97 -3.96 -2.88
C GLY A 4 -19.67 -5.39 -2.38
N LEU A 5 -20.67 -6.04 -1.79
CA LEU A 5 -20.53 -7.38 -1.24
C LEU A 5 -20.26 -8.45 -2.31
N ASP A 6 -20.78 -8.28 -3.52
CA ASP A 6 -20.55 -9.24 -4.61
C ASP A 6 -19.09 -9.20 -5.08
N ALA A 7 -18.46 -8.02 -5.04
CA ALA A 7 -17.02 -7.90 -5.28
C ALA A 7 -16.21 -8.67 -4.22
N LEU A 8 -16.57 -8.56 -2.93
CA LEU A 8 -15.88 -9.28 -1.86
C LEU A 8 -16.08 -10.79 -1.94
N ARG A 9 -17.31 -11.24 -2.22
CA ARG A 9 -17.63 -12.67 -2.39
C ARG A 9 -16.90 -13.29 -3.57
N ALA A 10 -16.74 -12.55 -4.67
CA ALA A 10 -15.95 -13.01 -5.80
C ALA A 10 -14.46 -13.19 -5.44
N LEU A 11 -13.88 -12.23 -4.71
CA LEU A 11 -12.51 -12.38 -4.21
C LEU A 11 -12.37 -13.55 -3.23
N GLU A 12 -13.37 -13.78 -2.36
CA GLU A 12 -13.38 -14.90 -1.42
C GLU A 12 -13.44 -16.24 -2.14
N ALA A 13 -14.30 -16.37 -3.15
CA ALA A 13 -14.42 -17.58 -3.96
C ALA A 13 -13.13 -17.94 -4.72
N GLU A 14 -12.32 -16.93 -5.05
CA GLU A 14 -11.06 -17.07 -5.77
C GLU A 14 -9.82 -17.05 -4.84
N ALA A 15 -9.99 -16.89 -3.52
CA ALA A 15 -8.89 -16.60 -2.59
C ALA A 15 -7.82 -17.71 -2.48
N ASP A 16 -8.20 -18.96 -2.76
CA ASP A 16 -7.31 -20.12 -2.73
C ASP A 16 -6.93 -20.63 -4.13
N ALA A 17 -7.35 -19.94 -5.20
CA ALA A 17 -6.93 -20.24 -6.55
C ALA A 17 -5.45 -19.87 -6.75
N GLY A 18 -4.74 -20.63 -7.60
CA GLY A 18 -3.38 -20.29 -7.99
C GLY A 18 -3.32 -19.02 -8.85
N GLU A 19 -2.36 -18.14 -8.61
CA GLU A 19 -2.19 -16.87 -9.33
C GLU A 19 -0.85 -16.86 -10.07
N ARG A 20 -0.83 -16.38 -11.31
CA ARG A 20 0.40 -16.34 -12.13
C ARG A 20 1.41 -15.33 -11.61
N SER A 21 0.92 -14.25 -11.01
CA SER A 21 1.74 -13.17 -10.44
C SER A 21 2.28 -13.50 -9.04
N GLN A 22 2.00 -14.70 -8.52
CA GLN A 22 2.44 -15.11 -7.19
C GLN A 22 3.91 -15.51 -7.18
N SER A 23 4.72 -14.80 -6.39
CA SER A 23 6.12 -15.13 -6.20
C SER A 23 6.31 -16.34 -5.26
N ALA A 24 7.55 -16.86 -5.21
CA ALA A 24 7.92 -17.89 -4.25
C ALA A 24 7.67 -17.50 -2.79
N TYR A 25 7.78 -16.22 -2.45
CA TYR A 25 7.49 -15.72 -1.10
C TYR A 25 6.02 -15.91 -0.72
N TRP A 26 5.11 -15.69 -1.67
CA TRP A 26 3.67 -15.73 -1.40
C TRP A 26 3.05 -17.12 -1.50
N ARG A 27 3.70 -18.09 -2.16
CA ARG A 27 3.22 -19.47 -2.25
C ARG A 27 2.90 -20.12 -0.90
N ASP A 28 3.68 -19.78 0.13
CA ASP A 28 3.42 -20.25 1.50
C ASP A 28 2.72 -19.20 2.36
N GLY A 29 3.03 -17.92 2.17
CA GLY A 29 2.44 -16.83 2.97
C GLY A 29 0.91 -16.74 2.88
N VAL A 30 0.31 -17.07 1.73
CA VAL A 30 -1.16 -17.10 1.59
C VAL A 30 -1.82 -18.27 2.35
N LYS A 31 -1.07 -19.31 2.72
CA LYS A 31 -1.60 -20.47 3.47
C LYS A 31 -1.66 -20.20 4.97
N GLU A 32 -0.93 -19.20 5.47
CA GLU A 32 -0.84 -18.90 6.90
C GLU A 32 -2.06 -18.14 7.45
N PHE A 33 -2.94 -17.66 6.57
CA PHE A 33 -4.15 -16.94 6.96
C PHE A 33 -5.33 -17.19 6.03
N SER A 34 -6.53 -16.94 6.56
CA SER A 34 -7.78 -16.93 5.82
C SER A 34 -8.50 -15.62 6.08
N VAL A 35 -9.22 -15.14 5.06
CA VAL A 35 -10.09 -13.96 5.15
C VAL A 35 -11.40 -14.25 4.45
N GLN A 36 -12.49 -13.81 5.07
CA GLN A 36 -13.85 -13.96 4.55
C GLN A 36 -14.43 -12.59 4.17
N ALA A 37 -15.43 -12.55 3.28
CA ALA A 37 -16.08 -11.31 2.87
C ALA A 37 -16.78 -10.57 4.02
N ASP A 38 -17.15 -11.26 5.09
CA ASP A 38 -17.73 -10.67 6.30
C ASP A 38 -16.69 -9.97 7.21
N GLY A 39 -15.41 -10.08 6.86
CA GLY A 39 -14.29 -9.51 7.58
C GLY A 39 -13.69 -10.39 8.67
N THR A 40 -14.12 -11.64 8.78
CA THR A 40 -13.48 -12.66 9.62
C THR A 40 -12.08 -12.96 9.08
N VAL A 41 -11.08 -12.88 9.95
CA VAL A 41 -9.67 -13.19 9.64
C VAL A 41 -9.14 -14.18 10.67
N THR A 42 -8.56 -15.28 10.21
CA THR A 42 -7.94 -16.33 11.04
C THR A 42 -6.50 -16.61 10.58
N GLY A 43 -5.70 -17.21 11.47
CA GLY A 43 -4.29 -17.52 11.21
C GLY A 43 -3.31 -16.40 11.55
N SER A 44 -2.04 -16.60 11.18
CA SER A 44 -0.96 -15.62 11.32
C SER A 44 -0.70 -15.00 9.95
N SER A 45 -1.16 -13.77 9.72
CA SER A 45 -0.86 -13.12 8.45
C SER A 45 0.59 -12.66 8.39
N VAL A 46 1.29 -12.98 7.30
CA VAL A 46 2.61 -12.41 6.95
C VAL A 46 2.58 -10.89 6.71
N LEU A 47 1.39 -10.29 6.57
CA LEU A 47 1.15 -8.88 6.19
C LEU A 47 1.39 -7.84 7.31
N GLY A 48 1.95 -8.24 8.45
CA GLY A 48 2.25 -7.36 9.59
C GLY A 48 1.29 -7.53 10.78
N MET A 49 1.40 -6.66 11.80
CA MET A 49 0.67 -6.86 13.06
C MET A 49 -0.62 -6.04 13.17
N VAL A 50 -1.77 -6.72 13.20
CA VAL A 50 -3.05 -6.18 13.71
C VAL A 50 -3.16 -6.51 15.19
N SER A 51 -2.77 -5.57 16.07
CA SER A 51 -2.95 -5.77 17.50
C SER A 51 -4.34 -5.30 17.94
N ARG A 52 -5.18 -6.22 18.44
CA ARG A 52 -6.48 -5.89 19.07
C ARG A 52 -6.34 -5.35 20.51
N LYS A 53 -5.12 -5.28 21.06
CA LYS A 53 -4.84 -4.82 22.43
C LYS A 53 -4.96 -3.30 22.55
N ARG A 54 -6.18 -2.81 22.76
CA ARG A 54 -6.53 -1.37 22.83
C ARG A 54 -6.58 -0.76 24.24
N GLY A 55 -6.18 -1.50 25.28
CA GLY A 55 -6.18 -0.99 26.66
C GLY A 55 -5.36 0.30 26.81
N ALA A 56 -5.75 1.18 27.74
CA ALA A 56 -5.14 2.50 27.94
C ALA A 56 -3.61 2.41 28.09
N PHE A 57 -3.12 1.43 28.87
CA PHE A 57 -1.69 1.16 29.02
C PHE A 57 -1.00 0.82 27.70
N ASN A 58 -1.60 -0.03 26.86
CA ASN A 58 -1.02 -0.37 25.56
C ASN A 58 -0.97 0.84 24.62
N ARG A 59 -2.00 1.70 24.64
CA ARG A 59 -2.02 2.94 23.84
C ARG A 59 -0.93 3.90 24.31
N PHE A 60 -0.79 4.08 25.62
CA PHE A 60 0.27 4.90 26.20
C PHE A 60 1.66 4.36 25.85
N ALA A 61 1.89 3.05 26.01
CA ALA A 61 3.16 2.43 25.64
C ALA A 61 3.49 2.64 24.17
N HIS A 62 2.53 2.43 23.25
CA HIS A 62 2.72 2.73 21.84
C HIS A 62 3.03 4.21 21.61
N TRP A 63 2.31 5.12 22.24
CA TRP A 63 2.54 6.55 22.11
C TRP A 63 3.97 6.94 22.52
N VAL A 64 4.48 6.42 23.66
CA VAL A 64 5.85 6.66 24.12
C VAL A 64 6.87 6.07 23.13
N LEU A 65 6.73 4.80 22.78
CA LEU A 65 7.67 4.09 21.89
C LEU A 65 7.72 4.68 20.47
N GLN A 66 6.64 5.31 20.03
CA GLN A 66 6.55 5.96 18.73
C GLN A 66 7.07 7.41 18.72
N ALA A 67 7.38 8.01 19.87
CA ALA A 67 7.83 9.40 19.95
C ALA A 67 9.07 9.71 19.07
N PRO A 68 10.11 8.85 19.02
CA PRO A 68 11.25 9.09 18.14
C PRO A 68 10.88 9.14 16.65
N PHE A 69 9.96 8.29 16.22
CA PHE A 69 9.48 8.24 14.83
C PHE A 69 8.65 9.47 14.47
N ARG A 70 7.78 9.94 15.37
CA ARG A 70 7.06 11.21 15.18
C ARG A 70 8.04 12.38 15.06
N ARG A 71 9.15 12.35 15.82
CA ARG A 71 10.22 13.36 15.69
C ARG A 71 10.87 13.33 14.30
N MET A 72 11.13 12.15 13.71
CA MET A 72 11.66 12.03 12.34
C MET A 72 10.73 12.68 11.31
N GLY A 73 9.41 12.62 11.51
CA GLY A 73 8.42 13.23 10.63
C GLY A 73 8.21 14.74 10.81
N ARG A 74 8.74 15.37 11.86
CA ARG A 74 8.42 16.78 12.20
C ARG A 74 8.79 17.79 11.11
N ARG A 75 9.71 17.43 10.22
CA ARG A 75 10.08 18.25 9.05
C ARG A 75 8.95 18.36 8.02
N PHE A 76 7.95 17.47 8.05
CA PHE A 76 6.82 17.48 7.13
C PHE A 76 5.66 18.25 7.73
N ALA A 77 5.32 19.40 7.13
CA ALA A 77 4.17 20.21 7.55
C ALA A 77 2.85 19.41 7.66
N PRO A 78 2.53 18.44 6.77
CA PRO A 78 1.29 17.66 6.85
C PRO A 78 1.27 16.57 7.94
N LEU A 79 2.32 16.43 8.76
CA LEU A 79 2.45 15.32 9.72
C LEU A 79 1.25 15.21 10.66
N ALA A 80 0.80 16.32 11.25
CA ALA A 80 -0.28 16.30 12.23
C ALA A 80 -1.57 15.72 11.63
N GLN A 81 -1.91 16.13 10.40
CA GLN A 81 -3.08 15.63 9.69
C GLN A 81 -2.94 14.14 9.35
N ALA A 82 -1.77 13.73 8.86
CA ALA A 82 -1.53 12.32 8.52
C ALA A 82 -1.60 11.39 9.74
N LEU A 83 -1.09 11.83 10.90
CA LEU A 83 -1.21 11.10 12.16
C LEU A 83 -2.67 11.02 12.62
N ALA A 84 -3.43 12.11 12.51
CA ALA A 84 -4.85 12.13 12.88
C ALA A 84 -5.67 11.14 12.03
N ILE A 85 -5.44 11.11 10.71
CA ILE A 85 -6.03 10.12 9.80
C ILE A 85 -5.68 8.69 10.24
N GLY A 86 -4.41 8.44 10.53
CA GLY A 86 -3.96 7.12 10.99
C GLY A 86 -4.64 6.67 12.29
N HIS A 87 -4.88 7.59 13.23
CA HIS A 87 -5.65 7.31 14.45
C HIS A 87 -7.11 6.96 14.16
N VAL A 88 -7.77 7.70 13.26
CA VAL A 88 -9.14 7.40 12.82
C VAL A 88 -9.23 6.01 12.20
N ILE A 89 -8.28 5.65 11.34
CA ILE A 89 -8.21 4.30 10.73
C ILE A 89 -8.07 3.23 11.81
N ALA A 90 -7.14 3.41 12.76
CA ALA A 90 -6.92 2.46 13.83
C ALA A 90 -8.17 2.22 14.68
N GLU A 91 -8.87 3.29 15.03
CA GLU A 91 -10.10 3.25 15.81
C GLU A 91 -11.21 2.51 15.07
N ARG A 92 -11.45 2.86 13.81
CA ARG A 92 -12.52 2.27 12.97
C ARG A 92 -12.25 0.79 12.64
N GLN A 93 -11.00 0.42 12.41
CA GLN A 93 -10.55 -0.98 12.27
C GLN A 93 -10.45 -1.73 13.62
N ARG A 94 -10.81 -1.09 14.73
CA ARG A 94 -10.78 -1.66 16.09
C ARG A 94 -9.42 -2.27 16.47
N ARG A 95 -8.32 -1.64 16.04
CA ARG A 95 -6.93 -2.06 16.30
C ARG A 95 -6.15 -0.98 17.06
N ALA A 96 -4.98 -1.37 17.58
CA ALA A 96 -4.02 -0.40 18.11
C ALA A 96 -3.34 0.36 16.96
N TYR A 97 -3.01 1.63 17.21
CA TYR A 97 -2.14 2.40 16.33
C TYR A 97 -0.70 1.91 16.46
N THR A 98 -0.35 0.89 15.67
CA THR A 98 0.95 0.22 15.70
C THR A 98 2.00 0.96 14.85
N TYR A 99 3.23 0.45 14.89
CA TYR A 99 4.33 0.91 14.05
C TYR A 99 3.99 0.89 12.55
N ASP A 100 3.30 -0.16 12.08
CA ASP A 100 2.93 -0.25 10.67
C ASP A 100 1.99 0.90 10.30
N LEU A 101 0.94 1.15 11.08
CA LEU A 101 0.06 2.30 10.92
C LEU A 101 0.82 3.65 10.89
N LEU A 102 1.77 3.82 11.82
CA LEU A 102 2.62 5.01 11.87
C LEU A 102 3.50 5.15 10.62
N ARG A 103 4.03 4.06 10.06
CA ARG A 103 4.81 4.08 8.81
C ARG A 103 3.99 4.68 7.66
N HIS A 104 2.72 4.31 7.54
CA HIS A 104 1.85 4.86 6.51
C HIS A 104 1.53 6.34 6.75
N SER A 105 1.27 6.75 7.99
CA SER A 105 1.06 8.18 8.31
C SER A 105 2.30 9.03 8.02
N LEU A 106 3.50 8.54 8.36
CA LEU A 106 4.75 9.24 8.04
C LEU A 106 5.01 9.31 6.53
N SER A 107 4.68 8.23 5.80
CA SER A 107 4.80 8.18 4.34
C SER A 107 3.83 9.14 3.67
N LEU A 108 2.56 9.22 4.11
CA LEU A 108 1.60 10.21 3.61
C LEU A 108 2.09 11.65 3.88
N ALA A 109 2.60 11.92 5.08
CA ALA A 109 3.14 13.23 5.42
C ALA A 109 4.29 13.65 4.49
N LEU A 110 5.21 12.71 4.19
CA LEU A 110 6.29 12.94 3.23
C LEU A 110 5.75 13.16 1.82
N ILE A 111 4.83 12.30 1.35
CA ILE A 111 4.27 12.43 0.00
C ILE A 111 3.65 13.80 -0.16
N ARG A 112 2.82 14.24 0.79
CA ARG A 112 2.18 15.56 0.77
C ARG A 112 3.16 16.73 0.90
N HIS A 113 4.33 16.51 1.50
CA HIS A 113 5.36 17.54 1.59
C HIS A 113 6.02 17.81 0.23
N HIS A 114 6.25 16.77 -0.58
CA HIS A 114 6.87 16.91 -1.90
C HIS A 114 5.87 17.03 -3.05
N LEU A 115 4.66 16.52 -2.86
CA LEU A 115 3.59 16.47 -3.85
C LEU A 115 2.29 16.94 -3.19
N PRO A 116 1.94 18.24 -3.32
CA PRO A 116 0.65 18.74 -2.87
C PRO A 116 -0.48 17.98 -3.56
N LEU A 117 -1.26 17.22 -2.80
CA LEU A 117 -2.37 16.41 -3.31
C LEU A 117 -3.65 17.24 -3.46
N ASP A 118 -3.54 18.47 -3.97
CA ASP A 118 -4.57 19.51 -3.82
C ASP A 118 -5.87 19.26 -4.58
N ARG A 119 -5.83 18.32 -5.52
CA ARG A 119 -6.98 17.90 -6.31
C ARG A 119 -7.61 16.64 -5.75
N ASP A 120 -8.86 16.79 -5.36
CA ASP A 120 -9.69 15.72 -4.82
C ASP A 120 -10.21 14.79 -5.92
N ASP A 121 -10.34 15.23 -7.17
CA ASP A 121 -10.93 14.47 -8.30
C ASP A 121 -9.98 13.47 -8.99
N ARG A 122 -8.88 13.12 -8.31
CA ARG A 122 -7.79 12.34 -8.90
C ARG A 122 -7.86 10.86 -8.52
N VAL A 123 -6.98 10.06 -9.13
CA VAL A 123 -6.92 8.61 -8.93
C VAL A 123 -5.54 8.22 -8.42
N SER A 124 -5.49 7.59 -7.26
CA SER A 124 -4.26 6.95 -6.77
C SER A 124 -4.25 5.45 -7.05
N CYS A 125 -3.06 4.87 -7.19
CA CYS A 125 -2.85 3.43 -7.24
C CYS A 125 -2.02 2.99 -6.03
N VAL A 126 -2.46 1.96 -5.31
CA VAL A 126 -1.70 1.35 -4.21
C VAL A 126 -1.43 -0.11 -4.56
N ILE A 127 -0.14 -0.47 -4.62
CA ILE A 127 0.31 -1.80 -5.00
C ILE A 127 0.75 -2.55 -3.73
N GLY A 128 0.05 -3.62 -3.40
CA GLY A 128 0.32 -4.50 -2.27
C GLY A 128 0.19 -3.82 -0.91
N ASP A 129 -0.99 -3.27 -0.59
CA ASP A 129 -1.25 -2.52 0.65
C ASP A 129 -1.35 -3.42 1.90
N GLY A 130 -1.78 -4.67 1.72
CA GLY A 130 -1.91 -5.69 2.76
C GLY A 130 -3.16 -5.56 3.64
N TYR A 131 -3.30 -4.43 4.35
CA TYR A 131 -4.47 -4.12 5.18
C TYR A 131 -5.20 -2.86 4.71
N GLY A 132 -5.04 -2.49 3.44
CA GLY A 132 -5.65 -1.30 2.88
C GLY A 132 -5.27 -0.01 3.60
N MET A 133 -4.06 0.02 4.18
CA MET A 133 -3.64 1.09 5.08
C MET A 133 -3.39 2.38 4.32
N MET A 134 -2.56 2.34 3.27
CA MET A 134 -2.29 3.51 2.45
C MET A 134 -3.53 3.95 1.69
N ALA A 135 -4.30 3.01 1.14
CA ALA A 135 -5.57 3.30 0.47
C ALA A 135 -6.53 4.06 1.41
N SER A 136 -6.71 3.58 2.65
CA SER A 136 -7.53 4.27 3.65
C SER A 136 -6.99 5.65 4.00
N HIS A 137 -5.66 5.81 4.10
CA HIS A 137 -5.04 7.12 4.33
C HIS A 137 -5.34 8.10 3.20
N LEU A 138 -5.20 7.68 1.94
CA LEU A 138 -5.45 8.52 0.76
C LEU A 138 -6.93 8.90 0.63
N LEU A 139 -7.85 7.95 0.90
CA LEU A 139 -9.30 8.18 0.85
C LEU A 139 -9.79 9.15 1.93
N LEU A 140 -9.19 9.12 3.12
CA LEU A 140 -9.52 10.02 4.22
C LEU A 140 -8.81 11.38 4.11
N ASP A 141 -7.62 11.42 3.51
CA ASP A 141 -6.91 12.68 3.23
C ASP A 141 -7.66 13.49 2.17
N ARG A 142 -8.20 12.81 1.15
CA ARG A 142 -8.89 13.41 -0.01
C ARG A 142 -10.22 12.70 -0.28
N PRO A 143 -11.33 13.16 0.31
CA PRO A 143 -12.63 12.52 0.17
C PRO A 143 -13.23 12.52 -1.24
N GLY A 144 -12.69 13.25 -2.22
CA GLY A 144 -13.08 13.06 -3.63
C GLY A 144 -12.27 11.98 -4.37
N ARG A 145 -11.11 11.56 -3.84
CA ARG A 145 -10.12 10.76 -4.56
C ARG A 145 -10.60 9.33 -4.69
N LYS A 146 -10.39 8.72 -5.85
CA LYS A 146 -10.54 7.26 -6.05
C LYS A 146 -9.20 6.57 -5.82
N VAL A 147 -9.25 5.34 -5.30
CA VAL A 147 -8.06 4.51 -5.13
C VAL A 147 -8.22 3.20 -5.87
N VAL A 148 -7.30 2.94 -6.80
CA VAL A 148 -7.06 1.63 -7.39
C VAL A 148 -6.17 0.85 -6.42
N SER A 149 -6.65 -0.25 -5.86
CA SER A 149 -5.89 -1.12 -4.95
C SER A 149 -5.57 -2.42 -5.68
N VAL A 150 -4.29 -2.73 -5.85
CA VAL A 150 -3.84 -3.90 -6.60
C VAL A 150 -3.06 -4.83 -5.70
N ASN A 151 -3.47 -6.10 -5.64
CA ASN A 151 -2.82 -7.09 -4.80
C ASN A 151 -3.12 -8.52 -5.30
N LEU A 152 -2.43 -9.52 -4.75
CA LEU A 152 -2.83 -10.93 -4.88
C LEU A 152 -4.24 -11.11 -4.29
N THR A 153 -5.00 -12.07 -4.78
CA THR A 153 -6.45 -12.18 -4.55
C THR A 153 -6.83 -12.22 -3.08
N LYS A 154 -6.18 -13.09 -2.29
CA LYS A 154 -6.46 -13.20 -0.85
C LYS A 154 -6.03 -11.95 -0.06
N PRO A 155 -4.80 -11.42 -0.21
CA PRO A 155 -4.44 -10.11 0.34
C PRO A 155 -5.33 -8.95 -0.14
N LEU A 156 -5.84 -8.98 -1.38
CA LEU A 156 -6.75 -7.96 -1.90
C LEU A 156 -8.11 -7.99 -1.20
N LEU A 157 -8.65 -9.18 -0.92
CA LEU A 157 -9.83 -9.33 -0.07
C LEU A 157 -9.59 -8.72 1.32
N LEU A 158 -8.42 -8.98 1.91
CA LEU A 158 -8.03 -8.38 3.19
C LEU A 158 -7.95 -6.85 3.12
N ASP A 159 -7.38 -6.29 2.05
CA ASP A 159 -7.36 -4.86 1.79
C ASP A 159 -8.79 -4.30 1.80
N MET A 160 -9.70 -4.90 1.04
CA MET A 160 -11.07 -4.41 0.89
C MET A 160 -11.85 -4.46 2.19
N VAL A 161 -11.72 -5.56 2.96
CA VAL A 161 -12.32 -5.70 4.30
C VAL A 161 -11.86 -4.57 5.21
N PHE A 162 -10.55 -4.31 5.29
CA PHE A 162 -9.99 -3.32 6.20
C PHE A 162 -10.26 -1.88 5.76
N ILE A 163 -10.37 -1.62 4.45
CA ILE A 163 -10.82 -0.33 3.91
C ILE A 163 -12.29 -0.10 4.26
N ALA A 164 -13.16 -1.09 4.07
CA ALA A 164 -14.58 -1.00 4.43
C ALA A 164 -14.79 -0.77 5.94
N GLN A 165 -13.92 -1.34 6.79
CA GLN A 165 -13.92 -1.03 8.23
C GLN A 165 -13.50 0.42 8.51
N ALA A 166 -12.45 0.91 7.83
CA ALA A 166 -11.95 2.28 8.02
C ALA A 166 -12.87 3.35 7.42
N LEU A 167 -13.64 3.01 6.38
CA LEU A 167 -14.59 3.87 5.69
C LEU A 167 -15.92 3.10 5.49
N PRO A 168 -16.79 3.03 6.52
CA PRO A 168 -18.08 2.35 6.40
C PRO A 168 -18.92 2.92 5.25
N GLY A 169 -19.49 2.05 4.42
CA GLY A 169 -20.30 2.45 3.27
C GLY A 169 -19.52 2.90 2.04
N ILE A 170 -18.19 2.76 2.03
CA ILE A 170 -17.37 3.06 0.85
C ILE A 170 -17.76 2.17 -0.33
N GLY A 171 -17.95 2.76 -1.52
CA GLY A 171 -18.23 1.99 -2.72
C GLY A 171 -16.97 1.30 -3.25
N ILE A 172 -17.03 -0.01 -3.37
CA ILE A 172 -15.96 -0.88 -3.86
C ILE A 172 -16.41 -1.50 -5.18
N ALA A 173 -15.54 -1.50 -6.19
CA ALA A 173 -15.71 -2.25 -7.42
C ALA A 173 -14.54 -3.20 -7.65
N LEU A 174 -14.80 -4.46 -8.02
CA LEU A 174 -13.81 -5.38 -8.54
C LEU A 174 -13.81 -5.31 -10.06
N VAL A 175 -12.63 -5.05 -10.64
CA VAL A 175 -12.44 -4.92 -12.10
C VAL A 175 -11.42 -5.93 -12.59
N ARG A 176 -11.69 -6.49 -13.77
CA ARG A 176 -10.86 -7.51 -14.45
C ARG A 176 -10.41 -7.10 -15.84
N SER A 177 -10.89 -5.96 -16.35
CA SER A 177 -10.57 -5.47 -17.69
C SER A 177 -10.56 -3.95 -17.76
N GLU A 178 -10.06 -3.41 -18.87
CA GLU A 178 -10.10 -1.97 -19.18
C GLU A 178 -11.53 -1.42 -19.19
N ALA A 179 -12.48 -2.11 -19.86
CA ALA A 179 -13.87 -1.67 -19.90
C ALA A 179 -14.51 -1.62 -18.50
N GLU A 180 -14.16 -2.57 -17.61
CA GLU A 180 -14.63 -2.54 -16.23
C GLU A 180 -13.98 -1.42 -15.41
N MET A 181 -12.69 -1.14 -15.64
CA MET A 181 -11.99 -0.01 -15.04
C MET A 181 -12.65 1.32 -15.44
N GLU A 182 -12.97 1.52 -16.72
CA GLU A 182 -13.67 2.72 -17.20
C GLU A 182 -15.04 2.89 -16.55
N ALA A 183 -15.82 1.82 -16.46
CA ALA A 183 -17.12 1.84 -15.79
C ALA A 183 -16.98 2.24 -14.30
N ALA A 184 -16.01 1.65 -13.59
CA ALA A 184 -15.76 1.95 -12.18
C ALA A 184 -15.25 3.40 -11.96
N LEU A 185 -14.49 3.95 -12.91
CA LEU A 185 -14.03 5.33 -12.88
C LEU A 185 -15.18 6.32 -13.12
N ALA A 186 -16.13 6.00 -14.00
CA ALA A 186 -17.30 6.84 -14.29
C ALA A 186 -18.35 6.82 -13.17
N ASP A 187 -18.44 5.75 -12.39
CA ASP A 187 -19.43 5.62 -11.32
C ASP A 187 -19.07 6.46 -10.07
N ALA A 188 -19.81 7.52 -9.79
CA ALA A 188 -19.59 8.39 -8.63
C ALA A 188 -19.75 7.68 -7.26
N GLY A 189 -20.49 6.56 -7.21
CA GLY A 189 -20.63 5.73 -6.02
C GLY A 189 -19.37 4.92 -5.70
N VAL A 190 -18.54 4.62 -6.70
CA VAL A 190 -17.31 3.84 -6.53
C VAL A 190 -16.16 4.74 -6.10
N ARG A 191 -15.51 4.39 -5.00
CA ARG A 191 -14.36 5.09 -4.44
C ARG A 191 -13.10 4.23 -4.37
N VAL A 192 -13.27 2.91 -4.33
CA VAL A 192 -12.18 1.94 -4.31
C VAL A 192 -12.36 0.97 -5.47
N ILE A 193 -11.32 0.78 -6.26
CA ILE A 193 -11.30 -0.11 -7.41
C ILE A 193 -10.28 -1.21 -7.09
N ALA A 194 -10.78 -2.39 -6.75
CA ALA A 194 -9.98 -3.58 -6.49
C ALA A 194 -9.55 -4.22 -7.80
N VAL A 195 -8.26 -4.54 -7.92
CA VAL A 195 -7.68 -5.20 -9.10
C VAL A 195 -6.81 -6.35 -8.61
N GLN A 196 -7.13 -7.58 -9.02
CA GLN A 196 -6.25 -8.72 -8.76
C GLN A 196 -4.93 -8.53 -9.53
N ALA A 197 -3.81 -8.99 -8.98
CA ALA A 197 -2.49 -8.84 -9.60
C ALA A 197 -2.45 -9.40 -11.03
N ASP A 198 -3.12 -10.54 -11.28
CA ASP A 198 -3.23 -11.14 -12.61
C ASP A 198 -4.05 -10.30 -13.62
N ASN A 199 -4.79 -9.30 -13.14
CA ASN A 199 -5.57 -8.35 -13.92
C ASN A 199 -4.96 -6.92 -13.92
N ALA A 200 -3.70 -6.77 -13.48
CA ALA A 200 -3.04 -5.46 -13.34
C ALA A 200 -3.00 -4.64 -14.65
N ALA A 201 -3.12 -5.28 -15.82
CA ALA A 201 -3.20 -4.58 -17.11
C ALA A 201 -4.31 -3.51 -17.15
N ALA A 202 -5.41 -3.71 -16.42
CA ALA A 202 -6.50 -2.74 -16.32
C ALA A 202 -6.08 -1.39 -15.71
N ILE A 203 -4.97 -1.32 -14.96
CA ILE A 203 -4.43 -0.08 -14.38
C ILE A 203 -4.11 0.96 -15.47
N ALA A 204 -3.68 0.54 -16.66
CA ALA A 204 -3.33 1.46 -17.74
C ALA A 204 -4.52 2.34 -18.18
N ALA A 205 -5.75 1.85 -18.01
CA ALA A 205 -6.97 2.60 -18.33
C ALA A 205 -7.30 3.70 -17.30
N ALA A 206 -6.67 3.70 -16.13
CA ALA A 206 -6.91 4.69 -15.08
C ALA A 206 -5.98 5.91 -15.23
N PRO A 207 -6.47 7.14 -14.98
CA PRO A 207 -5.64 8.35 -14.96
C PRO A 207 -4.91 8.48 -13.61
N VAL A 208 -4.01 7.55 -13.31
CA VAL A 208 -3.27 7.50 -12.04
C VAL A 208 -2.24 8.62 -11.97
N ASP A 209 -2.42 9.56 -11.04
CA ASP A 209 -1.48 10.66 -10.80
C ASP A 209 -0.46 10.37 -9.68
N LEU A 210 -0.82 9.49 -8.75
CA LEU A 210 0.02 9.01 -7.66
C LEU A 210 -0.08 7.50 -7.52
N ALA A 211 1.05 6.82 -7.65
CA ALA A 211 1.20 5.42 -7.29
C ALA A 211 2.00 5.29 -5.97
N VAL A 212 1.66 4.28 -5.17
CA VAL A 212 2.33 4.00 -3.90
C VAL A 212 2.60 2.49 -3.76
N ASN A 213 3.84 2.15 -3.40
CA ASN A 213 4.23 0.82 -2.95
C ASN A 213 5.07 0.93 -1.67
N ILE A 214 4.71 0.18 -0.63
CA ILE A 214 5.41 0.18 0.66
C ILE A 214 5.65 -1.26 1.09
N VAL A 215 6.92 -1.68 1.06
CA VAL A 215 7.43 -2.96 1.58
C VAL A 215 6.75 -4.16 0.89
N SER A 216 6.42 -4.01 -0.38
CA SER A 216 5.67 -5.01 -1.16
C SER A 216 6.41 -5.45 -2.43
N MET A 217 6.94 -4.55 -3.26
CA MET A 217 7.68 -4.95 -4.48
C MET A 217 8.94 -5.76 -4.19
N GLN A 218 9.50 -5.66 -2.99
CA GLN A 218 10.60 -6.53 -2.54
C GLN A 218 10.20 -8.03 -2.46
N GLU A 219 8.91 -8.35 -2.57
CA GLU A 219 8.32 -9.69 -2.43
C GLU A 219 7.77 -10.21 -3.75
N MET A 220 8.03 -9.49 -4.84
CA MET A 220 7.60 -9.81 -6.19
C MET A 220 8.82 -10.22 -7.02
N ASP A 221 8.60 -11.09 -8.00
CA ASP A 221 9.66 -11.42 -8.95
C ASP A 221 9.98 -10.20 -9.84
N PRO A 222 11.23 -10.02 -10.27
CA PRO A 222 11.63 -8.85 -11.06
C PRO A 222 10.76 -8.56 -12.31
N PRO A 223 10.28 -9.56 -13.08
CA PRO A 223 9.38 -9.31 -14.21
C PRO A 223 8.03 -8.68 -13.79
N VAL A 224 7.49 -9.07 -12.63
CA VAL A 224 6.25 -8.50 -12.09
C VAL A 224 6.47 -7.04 -11.68
N VAL A 225 7.61 -6.73 -11.03
CA VAL A 225 7.99 -5.35 -10.72
C VAL A 225 8.12 -4.53 -12.01
N ALA A 226 8.78 -5.08 -13.03
CA ALA A 226 8.95 -4.40 -14.32
C ALA A 226 7.61 -4.09 -15.01
N GLU A 227 6.66 -5.02 -14.95
CA GLU A 227 5.32 -4.83 -15.49
C GLU A 227 4.57 -3.70 -14.79
N TYR A 228 4.63 -3.60 -13.46
CA TYR A 228 4.02 -2.47 -12.76
C TYR A 228 4.61 -1.12 -13.18
N PHE A 229 5.93 -1.00 -13.32
CA PHE A 229 6.55 0.22 -13.82
C PHE A 229 6.05 0.57 -15.23
N ARG A 230 5.98 -0.43 -16.13
CA ARG A 230 5.45 -0.24 -17.49
C ARG A 230 4.01 0.26 -17.45
N LEU A 231 3.15 -0.37 -16.66
CA LEU A 231 1.74 0.00 -16.51
C LEU A 231 1.58 1.43 -15.97
N LEU A 232 2.34 1.80 -14.92
CA LEU A 232 2.28 3.14 -14.34
C LEU A 232 2.70 4.22 -15.34
N ARG A 233 3.67 3.93 -16.21
CA ARG A 233 4.07 4.82 -17.33
C ARG A 233 3.01 4.90 -18.43
N ALA A 234 2.24 3.84 -18.63
CA ALA A 234 1.17 3.76 -19.64
C ALA A 234 -0.21 4.27 -19.18
N THR A 235 -0.36 4.68 -17.92
CA THR A 235 -1.63 5.24 -17.39
C THR A 235 -2.14 6.43 -18.21
N ARG A 236 -3.45 6.71 -18.16
CA ARG A 236 -4.06 7.85 -18.89
C ARG A 236 -3.77 9.24 -18.29
N SER A 237 -3.00 9.31 -17.19
CA SER A 237 -2.58 10.59 -16.61
C SER A 237 -1.38 11.15 -17.38
N ASP A 238 -1.36 12.47 -17.62
CA ASP A 238 -0.22 13.17 -18.23
C ASP A 238 1.07 12.96 -17.44
N ARG A 239 0.96 12.81 -16.12
CA ARG A 239 2.08 12.54 -15.22
C ARG A 239 1.67 11.59 -14.12
N THR A 240 2.57 10.69 -13.75
CA THR A 240 2.39 9.78 -12.62
C THR A 240 3.59 9.91 -11.69
N CYS A 241 3.34 10.28 -10.44
CA CYS A 241 4.35 10.25 -9.39
C CYS A 241 4.30 8.89 -8.70
N PHE A 242 5.45 8.28 -8.44
CA PHE A 242 5.54 6.98 -7.78
C PHE A 242 6.35 7.08 -6.50
N TYR A 243 5.72 6.77 -5.36
CA TYR A 243 6.39 6.54 -4.09
C TYR A 243 6.64 5.05 -3.90
N CYS A 244 7.90 4.64 -3.90
CA CYS A 244 8.33 3.26 -3.75
C CYS A 244 9.26 3.13 -2.53
N CYS A 245 8.87 2.36 -1.52
CA CYS A 245 9.62 2.17 -0.28
C CYS A 245 9.85 0.68 0.00
N ASN A 246 11.05 0.15 -0.25
CA ASN A 246 11.35 -1.28 -0.17
C ASN A 246 12.76 -1.53 0.38
N LYS A 247 13.08 -2.79 0.72
CA LYS A 247 14.47 -3.18 1.01
C LYS A 247 15.38 -2.92 -0.19
N LEU A 248 16.63 -2.52 0.06
CA LEU A 248 17.65 -2.44 -0.97
C LEU A 248 17.93 -3.79 -1.63
N TRP A 249 17.91 -4.87 -0.84
CA TRP A 249 18.12 -6.23 -1.31
C TRP A 249 17.30 -7.22 -0.48
N LYS A 250 16.66 -8.18 -1.15
CA LYS A 250 16.03 -9.35 -0.54
C LYS A 250 16.29 -10.57 -1.42
N ARG A 251 16.71 -11.68 -0.81
CA ARG A 251 16.70 -13.00 -1.45
C ARG A 251 15.41 -13.72 -1.08
N LEU A 252 14.65 -14.15 -2.08
CA LEU A 252 13.42 -14.93 -1.92
C LEU A 252 13.76 -16.40 -1.59
N VAL A 253 12.75 -17.18 -1.22
CA VAL A 253 12.92 -18.57 -0.75
C VAL A 253 13.46 -19.52 -1.83
N ASP A 254 13.20 -19.21 -3.09
CA ASP A 254 13.70 -19.95 -4.26
C ASP A 254 15.09 -19.48 -4.73
N GLY A 255 15.70 -18.53 -4.02
CA GLY A 255 17.01 -17.97 -4.36
C GLY A 255 16.95 -16.71 -5.25
N THR A 256 15.77 -16.32 -5.76
CA THR A 256 15.62 -15.10 -6.57
C THR A 256 16.08 -13.87 -5.77
N GLU A 257 16.94 -13.05 -6.37
CA GLU A 257 17.38 -11.79 -5.77
C GLU A 257 16.56 -10.61 -6.29
N VAL A 258 16.05 -9.80 -5.37
CA VAL A 258 15.33 -8.56 -5.68
C VAL A 258 16.15 -7.40 -5.14
N LYS A 259 16.59 -6.50 -6.03
CA LYS A 259 17.40 -5.33 -5.73
C LYS A 259 16.65 -4.05 -6.09
N PHE A 260 16.60 -3.09 -5.18
CA PHE A 260 15.91 -1.82 -5.40
C PHE A 260 16.55 -1.02 -6.55
N SER A 261 17.87 -1.12 -6.69
CA SER A 261 18.64 -0.50 -7.78
C SER A 261 18.27 -1.03 -9.16
N ASP A 262 17.77 -2.27 -9.20
CA ASP A 262 17.47 -2.99 -10.44
C ASP A 262 16.02 -2.81 -10.87
N TYR A 263 15.22 -2.09 -10.08
CA TYR A 263 13.89 -1.67 -10.50
C TYR A 263 14.00 -0.79 -11.75
N PRO A 264 13.04 -0.85 -12.69
CA PRO A 264 13.10 -0.12 -13.98
C PRO A 264 12.82 1.39 -13.88
N TRP A 265 13.56 2.05 -12.99
CA TRP A 265 13.81 3.47 -13.01
C TRP A 265 14.52 3.85 -14.31
N ARG A 266 14.13 4.97 -14.92
CA ARG A 266 14.71 5.49 -16.16
C ARG A 266 15.50 6.77 -15.89
N PRO A 267 16.51 7.11 -16.70
CA PRO A 267 17.21 8.40 -16.60
C PRO A 267 16.29 9.62 -16.72
N GLY A 268 15.17 9.49 -17.44
CA GLY A 268 14.14 10.54 -17.56
C GLY A 268 13.26 10.73 -16.32
N ASP A 269 13.32 9.82 -15.33
CA ASP A 269 12.52 9.96 -14.11
C ASP A 269 13.02 11.14 -13.27
N ARG A 270 12.12 12.07 -12.94
CA ARG A 270 12.47 13.22 -12.10
C ARG A 270 12.32 12.84 -10.63
N ILE A 271 13.45 12.55 -9.99
CA ILE A 271 13.54 12.23 -8.57
C ILE A 271 13.22 13.45 -7.71
N LEU A 272 12.26 13.30 -6.81
CA LEU A 272 11.92 14.28 -5.75
C LEU A 272 12.57 13.93 -4.41
N LEU A 273 12.78 12.63 -4.18
CA LEU A 273 13.42 12.07 -2.99
C LEU A 273 14.05 10.73 -3.34
N ASP A 274 15.25 10.46 -2.84
CA ASP A 274 15.92 9.17 -2.94
C ASP A 274 16.87 8.98 -1.75
N GLU A 275 16.39 8.35 -0.68
CA GLU A 275 17.17 8.22 0.55
C GLU A 275 16.80 6.96 1.37
N VAL A 276 17.55 6.71 2.45
CA VAL A 276 17.18 5.70 3.44
C VAL A 276 15.88 6.15 4.14
N CYS A 277 14.88 5.28 4.15
CA CYS A 277 13.63 5.53 4.84
C CYS A 277 13.83 5.41 6.36
N THR A 278 14.19 6.52 7.00
CA THR A 278 14.60 6.57 8.41
C THR A 278 13.61 5.90 9.35
N TRP A 279 12.31 6.16 9.20
CA TRP A 279 11.29 5.53 10.07
C TRP A 279 11.06 4.06 9.76
N SER A 280 11.42 3.56 8.58
CA SER A 280 11.37 2.13 8.23
C SER A 280 12.65 1.38 8.64
N GLN A 281 13.76 2.10 8.79
CA GLN A 281 15.05 1.57 9.23
C GLN A 281 15.08 1.23 10.72
N TRP A 282 14.26 1.90 11.52
CA TRP A 282 14.07 1.60 12.94
C TRP A 282 12.78 0.80 13.18
N VAL A 283 12.76 -0.09 14.17
CA VAL A 283 11.54 -0.74 14.67
C VAL A 283 11.54 -0.68 16.20
N TYR A 284 10.37 -0.68 16.84
CA TYR A 284 10.29 -0.78 18.30
C TYR A 284 9.65 -2.09 18.77
N SER A 285 10.09 -2.57 19.93
CA SER A 285 9.55 -3.72 20.67
C SER A 285 8.95 -3.28 22.00
N LYS A 286 8.15 -4.15 22.62
CA LYS A 286 7.64 -3.94 23.99
C LYS A 286 8.63 -4.38 25.08
N ILE A 287 9.77 -4.96 24.68
CA ILE A 287 10.80 -5.51 25.57
C ILE A 287 12.13 -4.81 25.28
N PRO A 288 12.89 -4.38 26.30
CA PRO A 288 14.21 -3.78 26.11
C PRO A 288 15.20 -4.68 25.36
N PRO A 289 16.12 -4.11 24.54
CA PRO A 289 16.16 -2.70 24.14
C PRO A 289 14.93 -2.36 23.29
N PHE A 290 14.28 -1.23 23.58
CA PHE A 290 12.96 -0.93 22.99
C PHE A 290 13.01 -0.52 21.52
N TRP A 291 14.13 0.03 21.04
CA TRP A 291 14.31 0.46 19.66
C TRP A 291 15.47 -0.30 19.02
N HIS A 292 15.22 -0.82 17.83
CA HIS A 292 16.16 -1.65 17.08
C HIS A 292 16.42 -0.99 15.74
N TYR A 293 17.69 -0.69 15.47
CA TYR A 293 18.11 -0.30 14.14
C TYR A 293 18.33 -1.55 13.30
N ARG A 294 17.75 -1.58 12.10
CA ARG A 294 18.01 -2.63 11.12
C ARG A 294 19.45 -2.46 10.61
N ARG A 295 20.36 -3.38 10.94
CA ARG A 295 21.76 -3.37 10.47
C ARG A 295 21.98 -4.37 9.32
N GLY A 296 22.97 -4.10 8.48
CA GLY A 296 23.35 -4.92 7.32
C GLY A 296 22.63 -4.50 6.04
N ASP A 297 23.31 -4.61 4.91
CA ASP A 297 22.85 -4.10 3.60
C ASP A 297 21.50 -4.71 3.18
N TRP A 298 21.26 -5.98 3.54
CA TRP A 298 20.00 -6.70 3.30
C TRP A 298 18.82 -6.26 4.18
N ARG A 299 19.03 -5.33 5.12
CA ARG A 299 17.99 -4.79 5.99
C ARG A 299 17.76 -3.29 5.81
N VAL A 300 18.49 -2.65 4.90
CA VAL A 300 18.28 -1.24 4.57
C VAL A 300 16.96 -1.08 3.84
N ILE A 301 16.07 -0.25 4.38
CA ILE A 301 14.85 0.17 3.71
C ILE A 301 15.10 1.51 3.04
N TRP A 302 14.93 1.53 1.74
CA TRP A 302 15.10 2.69 0.90
C TRP A 302 13.75 3.18 0.41
N HIS A 303 13.62 4.48 0.19
CA HIS A 303 12.47 5.00 -0.53
C HIS A 303 12.85 6.01 -1.60
N ARG A 304 12.11 5.94 -2.70
CA ARG A 304 12.20 6.88 -3.81
C ARG A 304 10.83 7.45 -4.10
N LEU A 305 10.76 8.76 -4.24
CA LEU A 305 9.61 9.47 -4.79
C LEU A 305 10.06 10.10 -6.10
N ALA A 306 9.45 9.74 -7.21
CA ALA A 306 9.83 10.27 -8.52
C ALA A 306 8.62 10.48 -9.42
N TRP A 307 8.69 11.47 -10.31
CA TRP A 307 7.83 11.52 -11.49
C TRP A 307 8.36 10.55 -12.52
N LEU A 308 7.51 9.64 -12.97
CA LEU A 308 7.87 8.66 -13.98
C LEU A 308 7.81 9.30 -15.37
N ASP A 309 8.90 9.12 -16.14
CA ASP A 309 8.93 9.39 -17.58
C ASP A 309 7.89 8.56 -18.34
N LYS A 310 7.07 9.19 -19.17
CA LYS A 310 5.94 8.54 -19.85
C LYS A 310 6.41 7.90 -21.16
N ASP A 311 5.77 6.80 -21.54
CA ASP A 311 6.02 6.19 -22.86
C ASP A 311 5.41 7.10 -23.95
N GLY A 312 6.26 7.60 -24.86
CA GLY A 312 5.82 8.41 -26.01
C GLY A 312 5.74 9.92 -25.79
N GLY A 313 6.69 10.48 -25.02
CA GLY A 313 6.81 11.92 -24.71
C GLY A 313 6.21 12.86 -25.76
N ARG A 314 5.15 13.57 -25.36
CA ARG A 314 4.72 14.82 -25.98
C ARG A 314 5.05 15.95 -25.03
#